data_AF-A0AAU9G9U5-F1
#
_entry.id   AF-A0AAU9G9U5-F1
#
_cell.length_a   1.000
_cell.length_b   1.000
_cell.length_c   1.000
_cell.angle_alpha   90.00
_cell.angle_beta   90.00
_cell.angle_gamma   90.00
#
_symmetry.space_group_name_H-M   'P 1'
#
loop_
_entity.id
_entity.type
_entity.pdbx_description
1 polymer ?
#
loop_
_entity_poly.entity_id
_entity_poly.type
_entity_poly.pdbx_seq_one_letter_code
_entity_poly.pdbx_strand_id
1 'polypeptide(L)'
;MDNHRALLICCALSATLLLVGAVPAPAVPDVDCARRQDFNVSAIKGCCSIPTFHFESFRKQCGQYMPDGGPRVSPCLYECIFNATGILRASEVNVANARNMLQRLLGNNQDFVDVYLEGMQQCSGPVEAMVRARRPRPSSAVAKCSPVPLYYGICITRYVFSYCPSSSWSDTEPCETERLQNLNCPTMRESRGGGGTTRTIAQITK
;
A
#
# COMPACT_ATOMS: atom_id res chain seq x y z
N MET A 1 -5.54 1.56 71.38
CA MET A 1 -4.96 0.57 72.31
C MET A 1 -5.16 -0.78 71.62
N ASP A 2 -4.19 -1.46 71.02
CA ASP A 2 -2.74 -1.42 71.21
C ASP A 2 -1.98 -1.79 69.93
N ASN A 3 -0.75 -1.27 69.90
CA ASN A 3 0.24 -1.34 68.83
C ASN A 3 1.00 -2.66 68.78
N HIS A 4 1.42 -3.02 67.57
CA HIS A 4 2.75 -3.52 67.16
C HIS A 4 3.39 -4.67 67.96
N ARG A 5 3.50 -5.83 67.29
CA ARG A 5 4.52 -6.88 67.45
C ARG A 5 4.29 -7.90 66.33
N ALA A 6 5.21 -8.30 65.47
CA ALA A 6 6.62 -8.01 65.29
C ALA A 6 6.98 -8.38 63.83
N LEU A 7 7.83 -7.58 63.20
CA LEU A 7 8.65 -8.01 62.07
C LEU A 7 9.49 -9.23 62.49
N LEU A 8 9.67 -10.18 61.57
CA LEU A 8 10.82 -11.07 61.36
C LEU A 8 10.39 -12.49 60.98
N ILE A 9 9.98 -12.69 59.73
CA ILE A 9 10.22 -13.96 59.02
C ILE A 9 10.70 -13.59 57.61
N CYS A 10 11.98 -13.20 57.54
CA CYS A 10 12.74 -13.14 56.30
C CYS A 10 13.22 -14.55 55.93
N CYS A 11 13.34 -14.79 54.62
CA CYS A 11 14.11 -15.87 53.98
C CYS A 11 13.44 -17.26 53.85
N ALA A 12 12.56 -17.38 52.84
CA ALA A 12 12.51 -18.54 51.95
C ALA A 12 11.88 -18.06 50.62
N LEU A 13 12.66 -17.60 49.65
CA LEU A 13 13.21 -18.43 48.55
C LEU A 13 12.14 -19.32 47.89
N SER A 14 11.42 -18.75 46.93
CA SER A 14 11.24 -19.39 45.62
C SER A 14 10.65 -18.36 44.66
N ALA A 15 11.55 -17.82 43.84
CA ALA A 15 11.25 -16.96 42.72
C ALA A 15 10.29 -17.69 41.75
N THR A 16 9.03 -17.28 41.72
CA THR A 16 8.16 -17.53 40.56
C THR A 16 8.61 -16.60 39.45
N LEU A 17 9.62 -17.07 38.71
CA LEU A 17 10.12 -16.46 37.50
C LEU A 17 8.97 -16.39 36.48
N LEU A 18 8.66 -15.17 36.04
CA LEU A 18 7.78 -14.87 34.92
C LEU A 18 8.33 -15.54 33.65
N LEU A 19 7.79 -16.70 33.27
CA LEU A 19 7.90 -17.21 31.90
C LEU A 19 6.93 -16.42 31.02
N VAL A 20 7.27 -15.16 30.74
CA VAL A 20 6.78 -14.50 29.53
C VAL A 20 7.56 -15.17 28.39
N GLY A 21 6.98 -16.21 27.82
CA GLY A 21 7.48 -16.80 26.59
C GLY A 21 7.58 -15.68 25.56
N ALA A 22 8.81 -15.36 25.14
CA ALA A 22 9.04 -14.53 23.98
C ALA A 22 8.37 -15.26 22.81
N VAL A 23 7.21 -14.77 22.36
CA VAL A 23 6.65 -15.18 21.08
C VAL A 23 7.72 -14.80 20.06
N PRO A 24 8.36 -15.77 19.36
CA PRO A 24 9.32 -15.42 18.34
C PRO A 24 8.61 -14.51 17.34
N ALA A 25 9.17 -13.32 17.11
CA ALA A 25 8.71 -12.47 16.03
C ALA A 25 8.74 -13.33 14.75
N PRO A 26 7.70 -13.27 13.89
CA PRO A 26 7.69 -14.04 12.66
C PRO A 26 8.98 -13.74 11.90
N ALA A 27 9.76 -14.79 11.62
CA ALA A 27 10.97 -14.66 10.84
C ALA A 27 10.58 -14.05 9.49
N VAL A 28 11.02 -12.81 9.25
CA VAL A 28 10.93 -12.23 7.91
C VAL A 28 11.79 -13.13 7.03
N PRO A 29 11.27 -13.69 5.93
CA PRO A 29 12.08 -14.46 5.01
C PRO A 29 13.33 -13.65 4.64
N ASP A 30 14.47 -14.29 4.46
CA ASP A 30 15.66 -13.63 3.93
C ASP A 30 15.39 -13.23 2.47
N VAL A 31 14.86 -12.02 2.27
CA VAL A 31 14.46 -11.51 0.96
C VAL A 31 15.67 -10.85 0.30
N ASP A 32 16.16 -11.45 -0.78
CA ASP A 32 17.23 -10.86 -1.60
C ASP A 32 16.74 -9.61 -2.34
N CYS A 33 16.97 -8.44 -1.75
CA CYS A 33 16.65 -7.15 -2.37
C CYS A 33 17.61 -6.74 -3.50
N ALA A 34 18.76 -7.38 -3.66
CA ALA A 34 19.70 -7.06 -4.73
C ALA A 34 19.17 -7.51 -6.11
N ARG A 35 18.31 -8.54 -6.11
CA ARG A 35 17.63 -9.05 -7.32
C ARG A 35 16.33 -8.34 -7.65
N ARG A 36 15.87 -7.42 -6.80
CA ARG A 36 14.61 -6.73 -7.01
C ARG A 36 14.65 -5.92 -8.29
N GLN A 37 13.80 -6.29 -9.24
CA GLN A 37 13.54 -5.47 -10.41
C GLN A 37 12.59 -4.32 -10.02
N ASP A 38 12.68 -3.18 -10.71
CA ASP A 38 11.63 -2.16 -10.60
C ASP A 38 10.29 -2.80 -10.97
N PHE A 39 9.24 -2.48 -10.20
CA PHE A 39 7.91 -3.10 -10.34
C PHE A 39 7.48 -3.11 -11.82
N ASN A 40 7.53 -4.29 -12.42
CA ASN A 40 7.25 -4.51 -13.83
C ASN A 40 5.97 -5.33 -13.94
N VAL A 41 4.86 -4.65 -14.26
CA VAL A 41 3.54 -5.26 -14.44
C VAL A 41 3.58 -6.42 -15.46
N SER A 42 4.49 -6.38 -16.43
CA SER A 42 4.66 -7.45 -17.42
C SER A 42 5.40 -8.67 -16.87
N ALA A 43 6.34 -8.49 -15.94
CA ALA A 43 7.11 -9.58 -15.33
C ALA A 43 6.26 -10.39 -14.32
N ILE A 44 5.34 -9.70 -13.64
CA ILE A 44 4.41 -10.28 -12.66
C ILE A 44 3.04 -10.60 -13.27
N LYS A 45 2.92 -10.51 -14.60
CA LYS A 45 1.69 -10.79 -15.32
C LYS A 45 1.35 -12.27 -15.14
N GLY A 46 0.24 -12.53 -14.46
CA GLY A 46 -0.22 -13.89 -14.13
C GLY A 46 -0.05 -14.27 -12.66
N CYS A 47 0.66 -13.48 -11.85
CA CYS A 47 0.75 -13.74 -10.41
C CYS A 47 -0.54 -13.37 -9.67
N CYS A 48 -1.19 -12.28 -10.07
CA CYS A 48 -2.47 -11.85 -9.51
C CYS A 48 -3.50 -11.67 -10.62
N SER A 49 -4.59 -12.42 -10.54
CA SER A 49 -5.71 -12.33 -11.49
C SER A 49 -6.64 -11.19 -11.12
N ILE A 50 -6.19 -9.96 -11.38
CA ILE A 50 -6.96 -8.73 -11.12
C ILE A 50 -8.17 -8.67 -12.09
N PRO A 51 -9.39 -8.41 -11.58
CA PRO A 51 -10.58 -8.30 -12.41
C PRO A 51 -10.51 -7.08 -13.34
N THR A 52 -11.27 -7.16 -14.43
CA THR A 52 -11.39 -6.05 -15.39
C THR A 52 -12.15 -4.89 -14.77
N PHE A 53 -11.62 -3.67 -14.95
CA PHE A 53 -12.28 -2.44 -14.52
C PHE A 53 -13.39 -2.00 -15.48
N HIS A 54 -14.59 -1.78 -14.95
CA HIS A 54 -15.76 -1.28 -15.66
C HIS A 54 -15.80 0.26 -15.69
N PHE A 55 -14.81 0.87 -16.34
CA PHE A 55 -14.75 2.34 -16.52
C PHE A 55 -15.98 2.93 -17.23
N GLU A 56 -16.69 2.12 -17.99
CA GLU A 56 -17.94 2.50 -18.67
C GLU A 56 -19.02 3.03 -17.73
N SER A 57 -19.00 2.61 -16.46
CA SER A 57 -19.87 3.15 -15.41
C SER A 57 -19.69 4.67 -15.18
N PHE A 58 -18.61 5.25 -15.68
CA PHE A 58 -18.30 6.68 -15.62
C PHE A 58 -18.38 7.38 -16.99
N ARG A 59 -18.75 6.69 -18.08
CA ARG A 59 -18.75 7.26 -19.45
C ARG A 59 -19.57 8.55 -19.54
N LYS A 60 -20.73 8.64 -18.87
CA LYS A 60 -21.56 9.86 -18.88
C LYS A 60 -20.83 11.09 -18.32
N GLN A 61 -19.95 10.90 -17.34
CA GLN A 61 -19.25 11.99 -16.65
C GLN A 61 -17.87 12.25 -17.27
N CYS A 62 -17.20 11.19 -17.72
CA CYS A 62 -15.77 11.20 -18.09
C CYS A 62 -15.49 10.70 -19.50
N GLY A 63 -16.52 10.55 -20.34
CA GLY A 63 -16.42 9.96 -21.69
C GLY A 63 -15.47 10.70 -22.63
N GLN A 64 -15.26 12.01 -22.43
CA GLN A 64 -14.26 12.78 -23.17
C GLN A 64 -12.82 12.23 -23.03
N TYR A 65 -12.53 11.47 -21.96
CA TYR A 65 -11.24 10.83 -21.70
C TYR A 65 -11.25 9.32 -22.00
N MET A 66 -12.34 8.81 -22.60
CA MET A 66 -12.54 7.41 -22.97
C MET A 66 -12.81 7.33 -24.49
N PRO A 67 -11.79 7.49 -25.34
CA PRO A 67 -11.98 7.42 -26.78
C PRO A 67 -12.42 6.01 -27.22
N ASP A 68 -12.92 5.92 -28.46
CA ASP A 68 -13.27 4.63 -29.05
C ASP A 68 -12.05 3.69 -29.07
N GLY A 69 -12.27 2.44 -28.64
CA GLY A 69 -11.20 1.47 -28.37
C GLY A 69 -10.83 1.32 -26.88
N GLY A 70 -11.43 2.11 -25.99
CA GLY A 70 -11.38 1.91 -24.54
C GLY A 70 -10.74 3.07 -23.76
N PRO A 71 -10.83 3.05 -22.42
CA PRO A 71 -10.31 4.12 -21.58
C PRO A 71 -8.80 4.26 -21.74
N ARG A 72 -8.34 5.44 -22.17
CA ARG A 72 -6.92 5.78 -22.12
C ARG A 72 -6.56 6.13 -20.68
N VAL A 73 -5.78 5.26 -20.03
CA VAL A 73 -5.16 5.53 -18.73
C VAL A 73 -4.39 6.85 -18.83
N SER A 74 -4.98 7.90 -18.27
CA SER A 74 -4.47 9.27 -18.36
C SER A 74 -4.76 10.01 -17.05
N PRO A 75 -3.95 11.02 -16.68
CA PRO A 75 -4.21 11.82 -15.49
C PRO A 75 -5.64 12.41 -15.47
N CYS A 76 -6.13 12.87 -16.62
CA CYS A 76 -7.45 13.48 -16.75
C CYS A 76 -8.60 12.49 -16.53
N LEU A 77 -8.47 11.25 -17.00
CA LEU A 77 -9.48 10.23 -16.74
C LEU A 77 -9.61 9.95 -15.24
N TYR A 78 -8.47 9.74 -14.57
CA TYR A 78 -8.43 9.47 -13.13
C TYR A 78 -8.97 10.67 -12.33
N GLU A 79 -8.55 11.89 -12.68
CA GLU A 79 -9.06 13.09 -12.02
C GLU A 79 -10.56 13.29 -12.23
N CYS A 80 -11.06 13.06 -13.43
CA CYS A 80 -12.50 13.13 -13.69
C CYS A 80 -13.29 12.15 -12.81
N ILE A 81 -12.84 10.90 -12.73
CA ILE A 81 -13.51 9.87 -11.91
C ILE A 81 -13.43 10.23 -10.42
N PHE A 82 -12.26 10.69 -9.95
CA PHE A 82 -12.07 11.08 -8.55
C PHE A 82 -12.95 12.27 -8.16
N ASN A 83 -13.07 13.26 -9.05
CA ASN A 83 -13.92 14.42 -8.85
C ASN A 83 -15.41 14.05 -8.92
N ALA A 84 -15.81 13.23 -9.89
CA ALA A 84 -17.20 12.77 -10.05
C ALA A 84 -17.70 11.94 -8.86
N THR A 85 -16.79 11.32 -8.11
CA THR A 85 -17.10 10.49 -6.95
C THR A 85 -16.84 11.19 -5.62
N GLY A 86 -16.09 12.30 -5.62
CA GLY A 86 -15.75 13.03 -4.41
C GLY A 86 -14.94 12.19 -3.42
N ILE A 87 -14.05 11.34 -3.91
CA ILE A 87 -13.29 10.40 -3.07
C ILE A 87 -12.09 11.04 -2.38
N LEU A 88 -11.62 12.20 -2.85
CA LEU A 88 -10.57 12.96 -2.19
C LEU A 88 -11.14 14.28 -1.67
N ARG A 89 -10.87 14.59 -0.40
CA ARG A 89 -11.10 15.92 0.19
C ARG A 89 -9.81 16.35 0.89
N ALA A 90 -9.21 17.45 0.46
CA ALA A 90 -7.95 17.96 1.03
C ALA A 90 -6.84 16.88 1.16
N SER A 91 -6.78 15.96 0.18
CA SER A 91 -5.87 14.79 0.12
C SER A 91 -6.25 13.59 1.01
N GLU A 92 -7.31 13.67 1.80
CA GLU A 92 -7.86 12.55 2.56
C GLU A 92 -8.87 11.75 1.74
N VAL A 93 -8.86 10.42 1.91
CA VAL A 93 -9.78 9.51 1.23
C VAL A 93 -11.12 9.45 1.96
N ASN A 94 -12.20 9.79 1.26
CA ASN A 94 -13.55 9.51 1.73
C ASN A 94 -13.85 8.02 1.50
N VAL A 95 -13.76 7.21 2.56
CA VAL A 95 -13.91 5.75 2.52
C VAL A 95 -15.24 5.30 1.92
N ALA A 96 -16.35 5.96 2.26
CA ALA A 96 -17.67 5.60 1.75
C ALA A 96 -17.77 5.83 0.23
N ASN A 97 -17.33 7.00 -0.23
CA ASN A 97 -17.30 7.31 -1.65
C ASN A 97 -16.31 6.40 -2.41
N ALA A 98 -15.17 6.08 -1.79
CA ALA A 98 -14.15 5.23 -2.37
C ALA A 98 -14.70 3.81 -2.59
N ARG A 99 -15.37 3.25 -1.57
CA ARG A 99 -16.07 1.97 -1.67
C ARG A 99 -17.12 1.98 -2.79
N ASN A 100 -17.97 3.01 -2.84
CA ASN A 100 -19.00 3.13 -3.89
C ASN A 100 -18.38 3.23 -5.30
N MET A 101 -17.29 3.98 -5.45
CA MET A 101 -16.52 4.07 -6.70
C MET A 101 -15.98 2.69 -7.10
N LEU A 102 -15.32 1.99 -6.16
CA LEU A 102 -14.71 0.70 -6.40
C LEU A 102 -15.76 -0.38 -6.74
N GLN A 103 -16.91 -0.38 -6.08
CA GLN A 103 -18.02 -1.28 -6.42
C GLN A 103 -18.54 -1.05 -7.85
N ARG A 104 -18.63 0.21 -8.30
CA ARG A 104 -19.00 0.52 -9.70
C ARG A 104 -17.93 0.06 -10.71
N LEU A 105 -16.67 0.09 -10.30
CA LEU A 105 -15.54 -0.30 -11.14
C LEU A 105 -15.31 -1.82 -11.19
N LEU A 106 -15.48 -2.52 -10.07
CA LEU A 106 -15.09 -3.91 -9.89
C LEU A 106 -16.29 -4.87 -9.78
N GLY A 107 -17.52 -4.33 -9.71
CA GLY A 107 -18.74 -5.13 -9.62
C GLY A 107 -18.78 -6.01 -8.36
N ASN A 108 -19.02 -7.30 -8.55
CA ASN A 108 -19.21 -8.28 -7.46
C ASN A 108 -17.90 -8.83 -6.86
N ASN A 109 -16.73 -8.32 -7.28
CA ASN A 109 -15.43 -8.78 -6.78
C ASN A 109 -15.10 -8.16 -5.41
N GLN A 110 -15.84 -8.54 -4.35
CA GLN A 110 -15.73 -7.90 -3.02
C GLN A 110 -14.32 -7.97 -2.43
N ASP A 111 -13.63 -9.11 -2.54
CA ASP A 111 -12.24 -9.24 -2.07
C ASP A 111 -11.32 -8.19 -2.70
N PHE A 112 -11.54 -7.90 -4.00
CA PHE A 112 -10.81 -6.83 -4.68
C PHE A 112 -11.29 -5.45 -4.23
N VAL A 113 -12.60 -5.23 -4.07
CA VAL A 113 -13.11 -3.94 -3.54
C VAL A 113 -12.45 -3.60 -2.21
N ASP A 114 -12.32 -4.56 -1.30
CA ASP A 114 -11.75 -4.34 0.02
C ASP A 114 -10.24 -4.07 -0.02
N VAL A 115 -9.45 -4.87 -0.76
CA VAL A 115 -8.00 -4.60 -0.89
C VAL A 115 -7.70 -3.30 -1.64
N TYR A 116 -8.50 -2.92 -2.65
CA TYR A 116 -8.36 -1.63 -3.31
C TYR A 116 -8.68 -0.48 -2.35
N LEU A 117 -9.72 -0.63 -1.51
CA LEU A 117 -10.12 0.38 -0.52
C LEU A 117 -9.06 0.56 0.57
N GLU A 118 -8.47 -0.53 1.03
CA GLU A 118 -7.34 -0.48 1.96
C GLU A 118 -6.14 0.20 1.30
N GLY A 119 -5.82 -0.16 0.06
CA GLY A 119 -4.80 0.52 -0.73
C GLY A 119 -5.03 2.02 -0.85
N MET A 120 -6.27 2.48 -1.04
CA MET A 120 -6.56 3.93 -1.07
C MET A 120 -6.14 4.61 0.23
N GLN A 121 -6.43 3.98 1.37
CA GLN A 121 -6.12 4.53 2.69
C GLN A 121 -4.62 4.54 2.99
N GLN A 122 -3.88 3.53 2.51
CA GLN A 122 -2.43 3.42 2.72
C GLN A 122 -1.59 4.28 1.76
N CYS A 123 -2.20 4.82 0.69
CA CYS A 123 -1.48 5.46 -0.39
C CYS A 123 -1.26 6.98 -0.25
N SER A 124 -1.81 7.65 0.77
CA SER A 124 -1.65 9.10 0.95
C SER A 124 -0.18 9.53 1.06
N GLY A 125 0.58 8.94 1.98
CA GLY A 125 2.02 9.22 2.15
C GLY A 125 2.87 8.94 0.91
N PRO A 126 2.76 7.75 0.28
CA PRO A 126 3.43 7.48 -0.99
C PRO A 126 3.06 8.46 -2.12
N VAL A 127 1.80 8.89 -2.20
CA VAL A 127 1.35 9.88 -3.19
C VAL A 127 1.98 11.24 -2.94
N GLU A 128 2.03 11.70 -1.70
CA GLU A 128 2.73 12.94 -1.34
C GLU A 128 4.22 12.89 -1.71
N ALA A 129 4.88 11.75 -1.47
CA ALA A 129 6.27 11.56 -1.89
C ALA A 129 6.42 11.64 -3.43
N MET A 130 5.52 11.03 -4.19
CA MET A 130 5.51 11.12 -5.66
C MET A 130 5.27 12.56 -6.16
N VAL A 131 4.37 13.31 -5.51
CA VAL A 131 4.13 14.72 -5.82
C VAL A 131 5.38 15.56 -5.55
N ARG A 132 6.04 15.37 -4.41
CA ARG A 132 7.28 16.10 -4.07
C ARG A 132 8.45 15.77 -4.98
N ALA A 133 8.59 14.50 -5.38
CA ALA A 133 9.64 14.04 -6.28
C ALA A 133 9.41 14.45 -7.76
N ARG A 134 8.24 15.00 -8.09
CA ARG A 134 7.88 15.37 -9.45
C ARG A 134 8.73 16.53 -9.94
N ARG A 135 9.50 16.30 -11.00
CA ARG A 135 10.22 17.39 -11.70
C ARG A 135 9.22 18.34 -12.37
N PRO A 136 9.40 19.67 -12.26
CA PRO A 136 8.62 20.63 -13.04
C PRO A 136 8.78 20.35 -14.53
N ARG A 137 7.67 20.16 -15.26
CA ARG A 137 7.68 20.15 -16.72
C ARG A 137 7.30 21.54 -17.24
N PRO A 138 8.01 22.10 -18.24
CA PRO A 138 7.60 23.31 -18.93
C PRO A 138 6.12 23.21 -19.34
N SER A 139 5.33 24.24 -19.06
CA SER A 139 3.88 24.21 -19.33
C SER A 139 3.56 24.49 -20.78
N SER A 140 2.95 23.52 -21.46
CA SER A 140 2.02 23.84 -22.54
C SER A 140 0.69 24.32 -21.92
N ALA A 141 0.03 25.27 -22.59
CA ALA A 141 -1.17 25.98 -22.14
C ALA A 141 -2.46 25.13 -22.13
N VAL A 142 -2.36 23.80 -22.16
CA VAL A 142 -3.51 22.88 -22.06
C VAL A 142 -3.83 22.69 -20.58
N ALA A 143 -5.13 22.70 -20.22
CA ALA A 143 -5.60 22.43 -18.87
C ALA A 143 -4.89 21.18 -18.29
N LYS A 144 -3.98 21.41 -17.35
CA LYS A 144 -3.17 20.34 -16.76
C LYS A 144 -3.99 19.68 -15.68
N CYS A 145 -4.57 18.53 -16.01
CA CYS A 145 -5.20 17.66 -15.04
C CYS A 145 -4.22 17.35 -13.89
N SER A 146 -4.75 17.28 -12.66
CA SER A 146 -3.96 16.94 -11.47
C SER A 146 -3.34 15.54 -11.63
N PRO A 147 -2.04 15.36 -11.33
CA PRO A 147 -1.41 14.05 -11.36
C PRO A 147 -1.77 13.18 -10.14
N VAL A 148 -2.35 13.78 -9.09
CA VAL A 148 -2.60 13.12 -7.79
C VAL A 148 -3.48 11.87 -7.93
N PRO A 149 -4.64 11.90 -8.64
CA PRO A 149 -5.47 10.71 -8.84
C PRO A 149 -4.75 9.56 -9.55
N LEU A 150 -3.90 9.87 -10.53
CA LEU A 150 -3.10 8.86 -11.22
C LEU A 150 -2.03 8.26 -10.29
N TYR A 151 -1.41 9.08 -9.43
CA TYR A 151 -0.46 8.59 -8.43
C TYR A 151 -1.12 7.67 -7.40
N TYR A 152 -2.34 7.96 -6.98
CA TYR A 152 -3.15 7.00 -6.22
C TYR A 152 -3.30 5.69 -7.00
N GLY A 153 -3.71 5.74 -8.27
CA GLY A 153 -3.83 4.54 -9.12
C GLY A 153 -2.54 3.69 -9.18
N ILE A 154 -1.38 4.32 -9.34
CA ILE A 154 -0.07 3.64 -9.34
C ILE A 154 0.21 2.99 -7.99
N CYS A 155 0.04 3.73 -6.89
CA CYS A 155 0.30 3.21 -5.54
C CYS A 155 -0.64 2.05 -5.21
N ILE A 156 -1.94 2.20 -5.47
CA ILE A 156 -2.94 1.18 -5.18
C ILE A 156 -2.69 -0.08 -6.02
N THR A 157 -2.30 0.06 -7.29
CA THR A 157 -1.95 -1.11 -8.13
C THR A 157 -0.82 -1.92 -7.50
N ARG A 158 0.21 -1.26 -6.97
CA ARG A 158 1.30 -1.93 -6.25
C ARG A 158 0.82 -2.56 -4.93
N TYR A 159 -0.03 -1.86 -4.20
CA TYR A 159 -0.63 -2.37 -2.97
C TYR A 159 -1.41 -3.66 -3.24
N VAL A 160 -2.36 -3.63 -4.18
CA VAL A 160 -3.20 -4.76 -4.55
C VAL A 160 -2.38 -5.93 -5.08
N PHE A 161 -1.29 -5.69 -5.80
CA PHE A 161 -0.39 -6.76 -6.18
C PHE A 161 0.20 -7.49 -4.96
N SER A 162 0.66 -6.71 -3.98
CA SER A 162 1.33 -7.23 -2.79
C SER A 162 0.37 -7.96 -1.84
N TYR A 163 -0.89 -7.52 -1.83
CA TYR A 163 -1.97 -8.06 -0.99
C TYR A 163 -3.07 -8.74 -1.82
N CYS A 164 -2.69 -9.30 -2.97
CA CYS A 164 -3.64 -9.96 -3.86
C CYS A 164 -4.40 -11.05 -3.10
N PRO A 165 -5.75 -11.12 -3.21
CA PRO A 165 -6.53 -12.17 -2.57
C PRO A 165 -5.98 -13.55 -2.93
N SER A 166 -5.86 -14.44 -1.94
CA SER A 166 -5.24 -15.76 -2.13
C SER A 166 -5.96 -16.61 -3.18
N SER A 167 -7.29 -16.43 -3.32
CA SER A 167 -8.11 -17.07 -4.36
C SER A 167 -7.73 -16.67 -5.79
N SER A 168 -7.04 -15.54 -5.95
CA SER A 168 -6.66 -14.94 -7.24
C SER A 168 -5.15 -14.90 -7.45
N TRP A 169 -4.39 -15.49 -6.51
CA TRP A 169 -2.94 -15.47 -6.49
C TRP A 169 -2.36 -16.80 -7.02
N SER A 170 -1.27 -16.70 -7.77
CA SER A 170 -0.48 -17.85 -8.22
C SER A 170 0.59 -18.18 -7.18
N ASP A 171 0.52 -19.36 -6.59
CA ASP A 171 1.41 -19.87 -5.54
C ASP A 171 2.79 -20.34 -6.06
N THR A 172 3.14 -19.99 -7.30
CA THR A 172 4.45 -20.29 -7.85
C THR A 172 5.56 -19.52 -7.13
N GLU A 173 6.72 -20.15 -6.94
CA GLU A 173 7.89 -19.53 -6.28
C GLU A 173 8.27 -18.16 -6.87
N PRO A 174 8.28 -17.93 -8.20
CA PRO A 174 8.58 -16.62 -8.76
C PRO A 174 7.60 -15.53 -8.32
N CYS A 175 6.31 -15.86 -8.21
CA CYS A 175 5.30 -14.89 -7.76
C CYS A 175 5.50 -14.56 -6.28
N GLU A 176 5.76 -15.56 -5.45
CA GLU A 176 6.00 -15.36 -4.02
C GLU A 176 7.25 -14.53 -3.73
N THR A 177 8.33 -14.82 -4.45
CA THR A 177 9.57 -14.04 -4.35
C THR A 177 9.33 -12.58 -4.73
N GLU A 178 8.61 -12.30 -5.81
CA GLU A 178 8.24 -10.94 -6.22
C GLU A 178 7.32 -10.24 -5.21
N ARG A 179 6.37 -10.96 -4.61
CA ARG A 179 5.49 -10.42 -3.56
C ARG A 179 6.30 -9.99 -2.34
N LEU A 180 7.17 -10.87 -1.86
CA LEU A 180 8.04 -10.61 -0.72
C LEU A 180 9.03 -9.48 -1.00
N GLN A 181 9.63 -9.42 -2.18
CA GLN A 181 10.49 -8.31 -2.59
C GLN A 181 9.73 -6.98 -2.64
N ASN A 182 8.48 -6.97 -3.12
CA ASN A 182 7.68 -5.75 -3.17
C ASN A 182 7.28 -5.20 -1.81
N LEU A 183 7.05 -6.09 -0.83
CA LEU A 183 6.71 -5.75 0.55
C LEU A 183 7.93 -5.30 1.37
N ASN A 184 9.10 -5.96 1.19
CA ASN A 184 10.23 -5.82 2.09
C ASN A 184 11.36 -4.92 1.56
N CYS A 185 11.42 -4.68 0.26
CA CYS A 185 12.55 -3.94 -0.33
C CYS A 185 12.17 -2.50 -0.76
N PRO A 186 13.04 -1.52 -0.50
CA PRO A 186 12.84 -0.14 -0.94
C PRO A 186 12.81 -0.03 -2.47
N THR A 187 12.16 1.00 -3.01
CA THR A 187 12.20 1.25 -4.47
C THR A 187 13.60 1.64 -4.94
N MET A 188 14.03 1.25 -6.14
CA MET A 188 15.37 1.63 -6.65
C MET A 188 15.58 3.15 -6.68
N ARG A 189 14.49 3.93 -6.82
CA ARG A 189 14.52 5.41 -6.72
C ARG A 189 14.80 5.92 -5.31
N GLU A 190 14.30 5.23 -4.30
CA GLU A 190 14.52 5.52 -2.89
C GLU A 190 15.96 5.17 -2.50
N SER A 191 16.49 4.06 -3.02
CA SER A 191 17.90 3.66 -2.85
C SER A 191 18.90 4.59 -3.53
N ARG A 192 18.51 5.28 -4.62
CA ARG A 192 19.37 6.24 -5.33
C ARG A 192 19.31 7.68 -4.78
N GLY A 193 18.33 8.00 -3.93
CA GLY A 193 18.21 9.30 -3.26
C GLY A 193 18.64 9.29 -1.79
N GLY A 194 18.89 8.10 -1.21
CA GLY A 194 19.27 7.90 0.18
C GLY A 194 20.78 7.94 0.41
N GLY A 195 21.40 9.09 0.17
CA GLY A 195 22.67 9.40 0.84
C GLY A 195 22.43 9.56 2.33
N GLY A 196 22.66 8.49 3.11
CA GLY A 196 22.83 8.54 4.56
C GLY A 196 21.55 8.63 5.40
N THR A 197 20.91 7.50 5.65
CA THR A 197 20.41 7.21 7.01
C THR A 197 20.39 5.71 7.22
N THR A 198 21.53 5.19 7.65
CA THR A 198 21.61 3.93 8.38
C THR A 198 20.59 4.04 9.52
N ARG A 199 19.50 3.24 9.49
CA ARG A 199 18.76 2.98 10.71
C ARG A 199 19.76 2.24 11.62
N THR A 200 20.33 2.97 12.56
CA THR A 200 21.02 2.38 13.71
C THR A 200 19.99 1.51 14.41
N ILE A 201 20.07 0.20 14.17
CA ILE A 201 19.49 -0.78 15.07
C ILE A 201 20.25 -0.55 16.37
N ALA A 202 19.57 -0.01 17.38
CA ALA A 202 20.08 0.06 18.71
C ALA A 202 20.42 -1.37 19.15
N GLN A 203 21.72 -1.67 19.18
CA GLN A 203 22.24 -2.83 19.88
C GLN A 203 21.96 -2.61 21.36
N ILE A 204 20.91 -3.25 21.88
CA ILE A 204 20.71 -3.38 23.31
C ILE A 204 21.61 -4.55 23.73
N THR A 205 22.81 -4.20 24.18
CA THR A 205 23.68 -5.06 24.97
C THR A 205 23.10 -5.14 26.38
N LYS A 206 22.80 -6.35 26.86
CA LYS A 206 22.90 -6.71 28.27
C LYS A 206 23.14 -8.20 28.41
#